data_AF-A0A2C1KD82-F1
#
_entry.id   AF-A0A2C1KD82-F1
#
_cell.length_a   1.000
_cell.length_b   1.000
_cell.length_c   1.000
_cell.angle_alpha   90.00
_cell.angle_beta   90.00
_cell.angle_gamma   90.00
#
_symmetry.space_group_name_H-M   'P 1'
#
loop_
_entity.id
_entity.type
_entity.pdbx_description
1 polymer ?
#
loop_
_entity_poly.entity_id
_entity_poly.type
_entity_poly.pdbx_seq_one_letter_code
_entity_poly.pdbx_strand_id
1 'polypeptide(L)'
;MKKALLLFFVSTLMVGCAYFSNADPEPLHPLFSNNKTKYSLLVVDEAGEYEIGNEWLDENKIYNVQTVHGRNSVEEINNQYKFIELERSPAFVVFDTKDIVFKTYSEKELIEFLQNN
;
A
#
# COMPACT_ATOMS: atom_id res chain seq x y z
N MET A 1 67.49 21.07 -16.44
CA MET A 1 66.57 20.22 -17.23
C MET A 1 65.42 19.78 -16.33
N LYS A 2 64.18 20.15 -16.72
CA LYS A 2 62.85 19.59 -16.34
C LYS A 2 62.57 19.50 -14.82
N LYS A 3 62.01 20.54 -14.18
CA LYS A 3 60.56 20.74 -13.94
C LYS A 3 59.79 19.43 -13.78
N ALA A 4 59.71 18.90 -12.55
CA ALA A 4 58.68 17.93 -12.19
C ALA A 4 57.51 18.71 -11.56
N LEU A 5 56.52 18.90 -12.41
CA LEU A 5 55.28 19.62 -12.17
C LEU A 5 54.26 18.66 -11.53
N LEU A 6 53.50 19.16 -10.56
CA LEU A 6 52.13 18.76 -10.20
C LEU A 6 51.85 17.27 -9.87
N LEU A 7 51.32 17.04 -8.66
CA LEU A 7 49.92 16.63 -8.52
C LEU A 7 49.53 16.63 -7.04
N PHE A 8 48.89 17.74 -6.67
CA PHE A 8 48.01 17.86 -5.51
C PHE A 8 46.80 16.95 -5.80
N PHE A 9 46.86 15.67 -5.41
CA PHE A 9 45.67 14.82 -5.48
C PHE A 9 44.83 15.15 -4.25
N VAL A 10 43.98 16.16 -4.46
CA VAL A 10 42.86 16.52 -3.62
C VAL A 10 42.11 15.25 -3.25
N SER A 11 42.33 14.79 -2.02
CA SER A 11 41.50 13.81 -1.35
C SER A 11 40.17 14.49 -1.02
N THR A 12 39.35 14.70 -2.05
CA THR A 12 37.92 14.99 -1.88
C THR A 12 37.33 13.77 -1.21
N LEU A 13 37.05 13.95 0.08
CA LEU A 13 36.04 13.26 0.86
C LEU A 13 34.84 12.91 -0.02
N MET A 14 34.84 11.71 -0.60
CA MET A 14 33.60 11.06 -0.99
C MET A 14 32.99 10.47 0.28
N VAL A 15 32.50 11.36 1.15
CA VAL A 15 31.33 11.03 1.96
C VAL A 15 30.20 11.00 0.95
N GLY A 16 30.08 9.88 0.24
CA GLY A 16 28.90 9.61 -0.55
C GLY A 16 27.75 9.63 0.43
N CYS A 17 26.96 10.71 0.37
CA CYS A 17 25.62 10.72 0.92
C CYS A 17 24.89 9.54 0.28
N ALA A 18 24.89 8.39 0.94
CA ALA A 18 23.88 7.39 0.71
C ALA A 18 22.58 8.07 1.12
N TYR A 19 21.95 8.63 0.10
CA TYR A 19 20.59 9.14 0.05
C TYR A 19 19.74 8.50 1.15
N PHE A 20 19.39 9.28 2.17
CA PHE A 20 18.19 9.02 2.94
C PHE A 20 17.02 9.23 1.99
N SER A 21 16.73 8.25 1.15
CA SER A 21 15.44 8.19 0.47
C SER A 21 14.41 7.95 1.57
N ASN A 22 13.66 8.99 1.93
CA ASN A 22 12.45 8.87 2.76
C ASN A 22 11.31 8.15 1.99
N ALA A 23 11.65 7.26 1.05
CA ALA A 23 10.68 6.44 0.35
C ALA A 23 10.31 5.29 1.29
N ASP A 24 9.00 5.11 1.51
CA ASP A 24 8.51 3.95 2.21
C ASP A 24 9.03 2.68 1.52
N PRO A 25 9.43 1.65 2.29
CA PRO A 25 9.96 0.41 1.71
C PRO A 25 8.93 -0.21 0.77
N GLU A 26 9.36 -0.82 -0.33
CA GLU A 26 8.43 -1.55 -1.20
C GLU A 26 7.67 -2.62 -0.39
N PRO A 27 6.34 -2.73 -0.54
CA PRO A 27 5.57 -3.69 0.22
C PRO A 27 5.95 -5.12 -0.19
N LEU A 28 5.97 -6.03 0.76
CA LEU A 28 6.27 -7.47 0.54
C LEU A 28 5.30 -8.13 -0.45
N HIS A 29 4.09 -7.57 -0.57
CA HIS A 29 3.07 -8.03 -1.49
C HIS A 29 2.33 -6.81 -2.08
N PRO A 30 1.93 -6.82 -3.37
CA PRO A 30 1.32 -5.65 -4.03
C PRO A 30 0.03 -5.13 -3.39
N LEU A 31 -0.64 -5.96 -2.59
CA LEU A 31 -1.86 -5.59 -1.87
C LEU A 31 -1.60 -5.10 -0.44
N PHE A 32 -0.41 -5.34 0.11
CA PHE A 32 -0.09 -4.95 1.48
C PHE A 32 0.26 -3.48 1.55
N SER A 33 -0.05 -2.88 2.69
CA SER A 33 0.40 -1.53 2.98
C SER A 33 1.92 -1.49 3.02
N ASN A 34 2.52 -0.41 2.51
CA ASN A 34 3.94 -0.14 2.72
C ASN A 34 4.20 0.72 3.98
N ASN A 35 3.14 1.16 4.66
CA ASN A 35 3.20 2.04 5.80
C ASN A 35 2.65 1.34 7.06
N LYS A 36 3.46 1.27 8.12
CA LYS A 36 3.11 0.60 9.38
C LYS A 36 1.91 1.21 10.13
N THR A 37 1.49 2.42 9.78
CA THR A 37 0.36 3.12 10.42
C THR A 37 -0.84 3.28 9.50
N LYS A 38 -0.78 2.71 8.29
CA LYS A 38 -1.86 2.77 7.31
C LYS A 38 -2.22 1.38 6.81
N TYR A 39 -3.47 1.23 6.38
CA TYR A 39 -3.98 0.07 5.72
C TYR A 39 -3.99 0.24 4.20
N SER A 40 -3.99 -0.90 3.52
CA SER A 40 -4.41 -1.02 2.13
C SER A 40 -5.76 -1.73 2.08
N LEU A 41 -6.64 -1.31 1.18
CA LEU A 41 -8.00 -1.82 1.05
C LEU A 41 -8.21 -2.42 -0.33
N LEU A 42 -8.57 -3.70 -0.41
CA LEU A 42 -9.11 -4.31 -1.62
C LEU A 42 -10.64 -4.28 -1.57
N VAL A 43 -11.22 -3.78 -2.66
CA VAL A 43 -12.66 -3.76 -2.91
C VAL A 43 -12.92 -4.62 -4.14
N VAL A 44 -13.66 -5.71 -3.95
CA VAL A 44 -14.13 -6.55 -5.05
C VAL A 44 -15.63 -6.35 -5.19
N ASP A 45 -16.03 -5.73 -6.29
CA ASP A 45 -17.42 -5.42 -6.58
C ASP A 45 -17.73 -5.72 -8.06
N GLU A 46 -18.40 -6.84 -8.28
CA GLU A 46 -18.81 -7.31 -9.61
C GLU A 46 -19.99 -6.50 -10.18
N ALA A 47 -20.78 -5.84 -9.33
CA ALA A 47 -21.95 -5.05 -9.75
C ALA A 47 -21.58 -3.59 -10.09
N GLY A 48 -20.48 -3.08 -9.54
CA GLY A 48 -20.04 -1.70 -9.73
C GLY A 48 -20.92 -0.69 -8.99
N GLU A 49 -21.49 -1.09 -7.85
CA GLU A 49 -22.33 -0.28 -6.98
C GLU A 49 -21.51 0.56 -5.98
N TYR A 50 -20.26 0.17 -5.71
CA TYR A 50 -19.41 0.79 -4.69
C TYR A 50 -18.32 1.69 -5.30
N GLU A 51 -18.40 2.99 -5.03
CA GLU A 51 -17.35 3.97 -5.35
C GLU A 51 -16.51 4.29 -4.11
N ILE A 52 -15.67 3.33 -3.71
CA ILE A 52 -14.75 3.52 -2.57
C ILE A 52 -13.45 4.17 -3.07
N GLY A 53 -13.27 5.45 -2.72
CA GLY A 53 -12.10 6.25 -3.05
C GLY A 53 -11.86 7.35 -2.01
N ASN A 54 -11.06 8.36 -2.35
CA ASN A 54 -10.70 9.44 -1.42
C ASN A 54 -11.92 10.19 -0.86
N GLU A 55 -12.91 10.49 -1.71
CA GLU A 55 -14.14 11.19 -1.27
C GLU A 55 -14.92 10.36 -0.25
N TRP A 56 -15.15 9.07 -0.53
CA TRP A 56 -15.78 8.14 0.41
C TRP A 56 -15.03 8.04 1.74
N LEU A 57 -13.69 8.00 1.70
CA LEU A 57 -12.85 7.97 2.90
C LEU A 57 -13.02 9.25 3.74
N ASP A 58 -13.01 10.42 3.08
CA ASP A 58 -13.17 11.71 3.75
C ASP A 58 -14.58 11.87 4.36
N GLU A 59 -15.63 11.49 3.64
CA GLU A 59 -17.02 11.52 4.12
C GLU A 59 -17.23 10.65 5.37
N ASN A 60 -16.59 9.47 5.38
CA ASN A 60 -16.62 8.54 6.50
C ASN A 60 -15.56 8.84 7.57
N LYS A 61 -14.77 9.91 7.44
CA LYS A 61 -13.70 10.32 8.37
C LYS A 61 -12.63 9.24 8.59
N ILE A 62 -12.29 8.52 7.52
CA ILE A 62 -11.31 7.45 7.50
C ILE A 62 -9.99 7.99 6.95
N TYR A 63 -8.97 8.10 7.81
CA TYR A 63 -7.66 8.66 7.42
C TYR A 63 -6.53 7.63 7.47
N ASN A 64 -6.83 6.38 7.85
CA ASN A 64 -5.87 5.31 8.04
C ASN A 64 -5.73 4.42 6.80
N VAL A 65 -6.42 4.68 5.68
CA VAL A 65 -6.24 3.95 4.42
C VAL A 65 -5.33 4.75 3.48
N GLN A 66 -4.28 4.12 2.97
CA GLN A 66 -3.34 4.74 2.04
C GLN A 66 -3.65 4.40 0.58
N THR A 67 -4.07 3.16 0.33
CA THR A 67 -4.30 2.65 -1.03
C THR A 67 -5.63 1.90 -1.08
N VAL A 68 -6.39 2.12 -2.15
CA VAL A 68 -7.60 1.36 -2.47
C VAL A 68 -7.38 0.64 -3.81
N HIS A 69 -7.58 -0.67 -3.82
CA HIS A 69 -7.53 -1.52 -4.99
C HIS A 69 -8.95 -1.94 -5.38
N GLY A 70 -9.47 -1.40 -6.49
CA GLY A 70 -10.75 -1.82 -7.05
C GLY A 70 -10.62 -3.02 -8.00
N ARG A 71 -11.51 -3.99 -7.88
CA ARG A 71 -11.61 -5.19 -8.73
C ARG A 71 -13.07 -5.56 -8.96
N ASN A 72 -13.34 -6.24 -10.06
CA ASN A 72 -14.68 -6.56 -10.53
C ASN A 72 -14.91 -8.07 -10.73
N SER A 73 -14.08 -8.92 -10.13
CA SER A 73 -14.24 -10.38 -10.19
C SER A 73 -13.69 -11.07 -8.95
N VAL A 74 -14.57 -11.80 -8.25
CA VAL A 74 -14.18 -12.68 -7.14
C VAL A 74 -13.31 -13.82 -7.64
N GLU A 75 -13.67 -14.40 -8.79
CA GLU A 75 -12.93 -15.50 -9.40
C GLU A 75 -11.48 -15.08 -9.75
N GLU A 76 -11.31 -13.92 -10.39
CA GLU A 76 -9.98 -13.41 -10.74
C GLU A 76 -9.12 -13.23 -9.48
N ILE A 77 -9.69 -12.62 -8.43
CA ILE A 77 -8.97 -12.38 -7.19
C ILE A 77 -8.56 -13.67 -6.49
N ASN A 78 -9.47 -14.65 -6.41
CA ASN A 78 -9.15 -15.96 -5.86
C ASN A 78 -8.16 -16.75 -6.72
N ASN A 79 -8.09 -16.47 -8.03
CA ASN A 79 -7.10 -17.07 -8.91
C ASN A 79 -5.72 -16.44 -8.77
N GLN A 80 -5.66 -15.12 -8.67
CA GLN A 80 -4.42 -14.38 -8.53
C GLN A 80 -3.82 -14.50 -7.11
N TYR A 81 -4.68 -14.44 -6.09
CA TYR A 81 -4.29 -14.37 -4.68
C TYR A 81 -5.02 -15.44 -3.88
N LYS A 82 -4.52 -16.68 -3.98
CA LYS A 82 -5.13 -17.86 -3.37
C LYS A 82 -5.35 -17.74 -1.86
N PHE A 83 -4.55 -16.94 -1.16
CA PHE A 83 -4.67 -16.73 0.29
C PHE A 83 -5.86 -15.85 0.70
N ILE A 84 -6.48 -15.13 -0.24
CA ILE A 84 -7.59 -14.23 0.08
C ILE A 84 -8.89 -15.01 0.26
N GLU A 85 -9.18 -16.01 -0.57
CA GLU A 85 -10.37 -16.88 -0.49
C GLU A 85 -11.69 -16.10 -0.21
N LEU A 86 -12.19 -15.40 -1.21
CA LEU A 86 -13.47 -14.69 -1.19
C LEU A 86 -14.62 -15.61 -1.58
N GLU A 87 -15.74 -15.52 -0.87
CA GLU A 87 -16.93 -16.34 -1.12
C GLU A 87 -17.92 -15.69 -2.08
N ARG A 88 -18.03 -14.36 -2.07
CA ARG A 88 -19.02 -13.59 -2.82
C ARG A 88 -18.63 -12.11 -2.99
N SER A 89 -19.34 -11.42 -3.88
CA SER A 89 -19.29 -9.96 -4.07
C SER A 89 -20.51 -9.28 -3.39
N PRO A 90 -20.40 -8.03 -2.90
CA PRO A 90 -19.16 -7.27 -2.72
C PRO A 90 -18.32 -7.83 -1.57
N ALA A 91 -17.00 -7.71 -1.66
CA ALA A 91 -16.07 -8.08 -0.60
C ALA A 91 -15.03 -6.99 -0.34
N PHE A 92 -14.73 -6.78 0.92
CA PHE A 92 -13.77 -5.78 1.40
C PHE A 92 -12.70 -6.49 2.22
N VAL A 93 -11.44 -6.31 1.84
CA VAL A 93 -10.29 -6.93 2.53
C VAL A 93 -9.31 -5.83 2.91
N VAL A 94 -8.99 -5.77 4.20
CA VAL A 94 -8.05 -4.80 4.75
C VAL A 94 -6.73 -5.50 5.04
N PHE A 95 -5.65 -4.91 4.54
CA PHE A 95 -4.30 -5.40 4.72
C PHE A 95 -3.48 -4.41 5.54
N ASP A 96 -2.69 -4.94 6.47
CA ASP A 96 -1.58 -4.19 7.05
C ASP A 96 -0.30 -4.41 6.21
N THR A 97 0.87 -4.21 6.81
CA THR A 97 2.16 -4.44 6.15
C THR A 97 2.54 -5.90 5.91
N LYS A 98 1.79 -6.87 6.47
CA LYS A 98 2.18 -8.28 6.56
C LYS A 98 1.06 -9.27 6.25
N ASP A 99 -0.18 -8.94 6.54
CA ASP A 99 -1.30 -9.89 6.48
C ASP A 99 -2.65 -9.21 6.23
N ILE A 100 -3.69 -10.03 6.03
CA ILE A 100 -5.09 -9.64 6.09
C ILE A 100 -5.46 -9.44 7.56
N VAL A 101 -5.86 -8.22 7.92
CA VAL A 101 -6.29 -7.89 9.28
C VAL A 101 -7.81 -7.85 9.42
N PHE A 102 -8.53 -7.69 8.32
CA PHE A 102 -9.99 -7.68 8.32
C PHE A 102 -10.54 -8.11 6.96
N LYS A 103 -11.66 -8.84 6.98
CA LYS A 103 -12.41 -9.24 5.81
C LYS A 103 -13.90 -9.12 6.14
N THR A 104 -14.66 -8.46 5.28
CA THR A 104 -16.12 -8.37 5.42
C THR A 104 -16.79 -8.32 4.05
N TYR A 105 -18.09 -8.60 4.03
CA TYR A 105 -18.99 -8.41 2.89
C TYR A 105 -20.01 -7.29 3.16
N SER A 106 -19.74 -6.44 4.16
CA SER A 106 -20.61 -5.36 4.62
C SER A 106 -19.79 -4.06 4.69
N GLU A 107 -20.20 -3.07 3.88
CA GLU A 107 -19.59 -1.73 3.89
C GLU A 107 -19.66 -1.09 5.28
N LYS A 108 -20.78 -1.29 5.99
CA LYS A 108 -20.95 -0.79 7.36
C LYS A 108 -19.89 -1.36 8.31
N GLU A 109 -19.62 -2.66 8.24
CA GLU A 109 -18.60 -3.30 9.08
C GLU A 109 -17.19 -2.83 8.70
N LEU A 110 -16.94 -2.57 7.41
CA LEU A 110 -15.70 -1.95 6.94
C LEU A 110 -15.49 -0.57 7.55
N ILE A 111 -16.50 0.30 7.49
CA ILE A 111 -16.44 1.65 8.07
C ILE A 111 -16.19 1.56 9.58
N GLU A 112 -16.94 0.72 10.29
CA GLU A 112 -16.77 0.53 11.73
C GLU A 112 -15.38 0.04 12.09
N PHE A 113 -14.81 -0.90 11.33
CA PHE A 113 -13.44 -1.36 11.52
C PHE A 113 -12.43 -0.22 11.33
N LEU A 114 -12.53 0.51 10.21
CA LEU A 114 -11.58 1.55 9.83
C LEU A 114 -11.67 2.79 10.72
N GLN A 115 -12.81 3.09 11.32
CA GLN A 115 -12.96 4.21 12.26
C GLN A 115 -12.39 3.90 13.65
N ASN A 116 -12.33 2.63 14.03
CA ASN A 116 -11.93 2.21 15.38
C ASN A 116 -10.48 1.72 15.48
N ASN A 117 -9.72 1.73 14.37
CA ASN A 117 -8.32 1.29 14.31
C ASN A 117 -7.43 2.30 13.60
#